data_AF-A0A945AZN1-F1
#
_entry.id   AF-A0A945AZN1-F1
#
_cell.length_a   1.000
_cell.length_b   1.000
_cell.length_c   1.000
_cell.angle_alpha   90.00
_cell.angle_beta   90.00
_cell.angle_gamma   90.00
#
_symmetry.space_group_name_H-M   'P 1'
#
loop_
_entity.id
_entity.type
_entity.pdbx_description
1 polymer ?
#
loop_
_entity_poly.entity_id
_entity_poly.type
_entity_poly.pdbx_seq_one_letter_code
_entity_poly.pdbx_strand_id
1 'polypeptide(L)'
;MYQNPDQFDQQINYGIILANGVNKKSSATLENSPRMLYFLESLFTQGLEQEAIVYLKWKSTHIEKSQPLKKITLQQFIRETPPPGILPKTQEYTLQKEYVLGSFSSTSVLQQDQKVSGDSRE
;
A
#
# COMPACT_ATOMS: atom_id res chain seq x y z
N MET A 1 24.30 -23.52 11.68
CA MET A 1 24.26 -22.58 10.56
C MET A 1 22.83 -22.08 10.46
N TYR A 2 22.55 -20.81 10.75
CA TYR A 2 21.21 -20.24 10.58
C TYR A 2 21.00 -20.07 9.06
N GLN A 3 20.33 -21.02 8.43
CA GLN A 3 19.85 -20.86 7.06
C GLN A 3 18.82 -19.74 7.10
N ASN A 4 19.04 -18.66 6.35
CA ASN A 4 18.07 -17.60 6.20
C ASN A 4 16.88 -18.22 5.44
N PRO A 5 15.72 -18.44 6.09
CA PRO A 5 14.66 -19.24 5.49
C PRO A 5 13.92 -18.52 4.36
N ASP A 6 14.11 -17.20 4.24
CA ASP A 6 13.45 -16.38 3.23
C ASP A 6 14.46 -15.88 2.20
N GLN A 7 14.19 -16.18 0.92
CA GLN A 7 14.94 -15.68 -0.23
C GLN A 7 14.78 -14.15 -0.39
N PHE A 8 13.77 -13.57 0.25
CA PHE A 8 13.37 -12.19 0.09
C PHE A 8 13.15 -11.49 1.43
N ASP A 9 13.72 -10.30 1.58
CA ASP A 9 13.35 -9.38 2.66
C ASP A 9 12.08 -8.63 2.27
N GLN A 10 11.18 -8.44 3.24
CA GLN A 10 9.93 -7.73 3.02
C GLN A 10 9.90 -6.35 3.67
N GLN A 11 9.24 -5.41 2.98
CA GLN A 11 8.86 -4.12 3.50
C GLN A 11 7.38 -3.87 3.18
N ILE A 12 6.60 -3.57 4.21
CA ILE A 12 5.21 -3.13 4.03
C ILE A 12 5.12 -1.64 4.29
N ASN A 13 4.81 -0.87 3.25
CA ASN A 13 4.54 0.55 3.38
C ASN A 13 3.03 0.77 3.50
N TYR A 14 2.62 1.53 4.51
CA TYR A 14 1.22 1.90 4.69
C TYR A 14 1.07 3.39 4.93
N GLY A 15 0.00 3.95 4.37
CA GLY A 15 -0.25 5.38 4.35
C GLY A 15 -1.71 5.70 4.64
N ILE A 16 -1.94 6.75 5.41
CA ILE A 16 -3.25 7.30 5.70
C ILE A 16 -3.25 8.78 5.29
N ILE A 17 -4.16 9.15 4.40
CA ILE A 17 -4.43 10.54 4.03
C ILE A 17 -5.80 10.91 4.57
N LEU A 18 -5.85 11.99 5.34
CA LEU A 18 -7.09 12.55 5.88
C LEU A 18 -7.64 13.63 4.93
N ALA A 19 -8.93 13.96 5.08
CA ALA A 19 -9.62 14.93 4.24
C ALA A 19 -9.00 16.34 4.31
N ASN A 20 -8.41 16.70 5.45
CA ASN A 20 -7.68 17.94 5.66
C ASN A 20 -6.27 17.98 5.03
N GLY A 21 -5.85 16.92 4.34
CA GLY A 21 -4.56 16.83 3.66
C GLY A 21 -3.41 16.27 4.51
N VAL A 22 -3.62 15.97 5.79
CA VAL A 22 -2.63 15.29 6.63
C VAL A 22 -2.30 13.93 6.02
N ASN A 23 -1.01 13.67 5.80
CA ASN A 23 -0.50 12.43 5.22
C ASN A 23 0.46 11.75 6.19
N LYS A 24 0.07 10.59 6.69
CA LYS A 24 0.89 9.76 7.58
C LYS A 24 1.33 8.52 6.84
N LYS A 25 2.63 8.42 6.56
CA LYS A 25 3.24 7.23 5.98
C LYS A 25 4.07 6.51 7.03
N SER A 26 4.08 5.20 6.96
CA SER A 26 4.87 4.34 7.83
C SER A 26 5.31 3.11 7.04
N SER A 27 6.40 2.51 7.50
CA SER A 27 6.91 1.27 6.94
C SER A 27 7.09 0.25 8.06
N ALA A 28 6.76 -1.00 7.77
CA ALA A 28 7.08 -2.14 8.62
C ALA A 28 8.14 -2.98 7.90
N THR A 29 9.28 -3.14 8.56
CA THR A 29 10.36 -4.04 8.20
C THR A 29 10.67 -4.93 9.40
N LEU A 30 11.47 -5.98 9.19
CA LEU A 30 11.92 -6.85 10.27
C LEU A 30 12.69 -6.06 11.35
N GLU A 31 13.44 -5.04 10.93
CA GLU A 31 14.28 -4.22 11.80
C GLU A 31 13.47 -3.22 12.64
N ASN A 32 12.44 -2.59 12.06
CA ASN A 32 11.74 -1.49 12.73
C ASN A 32 10.46 -1.92 13.47
N SER A 33 9.78 -2.97 12.99
CA SER A 33 8.46 -3.36 13.49
C SER A 33 8.10 -4.79 13.08
N PRO A 34 8.83 -5.80 13.57
CA PRO A 34 8.66 -7.19 13.15
C PRO A 34 7.23 -7.70 13.37
N ARG A 35 6.59 -7.33 14.48
CA ARG A 35 5.19 -7.72 14.75
C ARG A 35 4.20 -7.14 13.73
N MET A 36 4.39 -5.88 13.33
CA MET A 36 3.54 -5.23 12.33
C MET A 36 3.79 -5.80 10.94
N LEU A 37 5.05 -6.11 10.62
CA LEU A 37 5.44 -6.75 9.38
C LEU A 37 4.71 -8.09 9.23
N TYR A 38 4.87 -9.01 10.19
CA TYR A 38 4.25 -10.34 10.13
C TYR A 38 2.71 -10.27 10.11
N PHE A 39 2.12 -9.35 10.87
CA PHE A 39 0.67 -9.14 10.83
C PHE A 39 0.20 -8.76 9.43
N LEU A 40 0.80 -7.73 8.82
CA LEU A 40 0.37 -7.25 7.50
C LEU A 40 0.73 -8.24 6.38
N GLU A 41 1.89 -8.89 6.46
CA GLU A 41 2.29 -9.96 5.55
C GLU A 41 1.29 -11.11 5.58
N SER A 42 0.87 -11.56 6.77
CA SER A 42 -0.08 -12.66 6.91
C SER A 42 -1.40 -12.37 6.19
N LEU A 43 -1.82 -11.09 6.16
CA LEU A 43 -3.02 -10.65 5.47
C LEU A 43 -2.83 -10.63 3.95
N PHE A 44 -1.64 -10.25 3.47
CA PHE A 44 -1.30 -10.33 2.04
C PHE A 44 -1.21 -11.76 1.50
N THR A 45 -0.69 -12.69 2.30
CA THR A 45 -0.54 -14.10 1.91
C THR A 45 -1.89 -14.83 1.90
N GLN A 46 -2.82 -14.41 2.76
CA GLN A 46 -4.16 -15.01 2.86
C GLN A 46 -5.21 -14.35 1.97
N GLY A 47 -4.88 -13.29 1.22
CA GLY A 47 -5.86 -12.53 0.43
C GLY A 47 -6.86 -11.76 1.31
N LEU A 48 -6.45 -11.36 2.51
CA LEU A 48 -7.23 -10.64 3.51
C LEU A 48 -6.81 -9.15 3.55
N GLU A 49 -6.44 -8.58 2.40
CA GLU A 49 -5.98 -7.18 2.31
C GLU A 49 -7.03 -6.19 2.83
N GLN A 50 -8.33 -6.52 2.72
CA GLN A 50 -9.41 -5.72 3.28
C GLN A 50 -9.35 -5.61 4.80
N GLU A 51 -8.99 -6.69 5.49
CA GLU A 51 -8.85 -6.68 6.95
C GLU A 51 -7.69 -5.80 7.37
N ALA A 52 -6.59 -5.80 6.60
CA ALA A 52 -5.47 -4.90 6.82
C ALA A 52 -5.91 -3.44 6.71
N ILE A 53 -6.75 -3.12 5.71
CA ILE A 53 -7.29 -1.78 5.52
C ILE A 53 -8.28 -1.39 6.63
N VAL A 54 -9.14 -2.31 7.07
CA VAL A 54 -10.05 -2.08 8.21
C VAL A 54 -9.26 -1.80 9.48
N TYR A 55 -8.20 -2.57 9.73
CA TYR A 55 -7.28 -2.32 10.84
C TYR A 55 -6.63 -0.93 10.74
N LEU A 56 -6.11 -0.55 9.57
CA LEU A 56 -5.49 0.76 9.38
C LEU A 56 -6.49 1.91 9.54
N LYS A 57 -7.73 1.72 9.07
CA LYS A 57 -8.82 2.67 9.28
C LYS A 57 -9.14 2.83 10.77
N TRP A 58 -9.30 1.71 11.49
CA TRP A 58 -9.50 1.74 12.94
C TRP A 58 -8.33 2.43 13.66
N LYS A 59 -7.09 2.10 13.30
CA LYS A 59 -5.89 2.74 13.86
C LYS A 59 -5.89 4.26 13.62
N SER A 60 -6.35 4.72 12.45
CA SER A 60 -6.43 6.16 12.13
C SER A 60 -7.42 6.92 13.01
N THR A 61 -8.59 6.34 13.29
CA THR A 61 -9.64 7.01 14.09
C THR A 61 -9.27 7.14 15.57
N HIS A 62 -8.31 6.35 16.04
CA HIS A 62 -7.80 6.38 17.41
C HIS A 62 -6.63 7.34 17.59
N ILE A 63 -5.93 7.71 16.51
CA ILE A 63 -4.76 8.62 16.57
C ILE A 63 -5.18 10.09 16.43
N GLU A 64 -6.18 10.38 15.60
CA GLU A 64 -6.68 11.75 15.42
C GLU A 64 -8.20 11.79 15.56
N LYS A 65 -8.67 12.62 16.51
CA LYS A 65 -10.10 12.89 16.68
C LYS A 65 -10.67 13.46 15.38
N SER A 66 -11.54 12.67 14.74
CA SER A 66 -12.69 13.15 13.96
C SER A 66 -12.45 13.67 12.54
N GLN A 67 -11.25 13.55 11.96
CA GLN A 67 -11.07 13.93 10.56
C GLN A 67 -11.50 12.80 9.63
N PRO A 68 -12.34 13.06 8.61
CA PRO A 68 -12.73 12.05 7.65
C PRO A 68 -11.51 11.47 6.92
N LEU A 69 -11.49 10.16 6.76
CA LEU A 69 -10.47 9.47 5.98
C LEU A 69 -10.69 9.74 4.49
N LYS A 70 -9.62 10.12 3.78
CA LYS A 70 -9.64 10.33 2.32
C LYS A 70 -9.04 9.16 1.55
N LYS A 71 -7.90 8.63 2.01
CA LYS A 71 -7.21 7.52 1.34
C LYS A 71 -6.44 6.67 2.35
N ILE A 72 -6.47 5.36 2.17
CA ILE A 72 -5.51 4.41 2.76
C ILE A 72 -4.75 3.75 1.62
N THR A 73 -3.45 3.60 1.78
CA THR A 73 -2.59 2.82 0.90
C THR A 73 -1.88 1.76 1.71
N LEU A 74 -1.79 0.55 1.18
CA LEU A 74 -1.01 -0.55 1.73
C LEU A 74 -0.24 -1.18 0.58
N GLN A 75 1.07 -1.25 0.69
CA GLN A 75 1.96 -1.67 -0.37
C GLN A 75 2.96 -2.68 0.19
N GLN A 76 3.08 -3.84 -0.45
CA GLN A 76 4.09 -4.84 -0.16
C GLN A 76 5.23 -4.70 -1.15
N PHE A 77 6.44 -4.58 -0.62
CA PHE A 77 7.67 -4.60 -1.38
C PHE A 77 8.56 -5.75 -0.94
N ILE A 78 9.36 -6.26 -1.86
CA ILE A 78 10.38 -7.26 -1.57
C ILE A 78 11.72 -6.83 -2.15
N ARG A 79 12.80 -7.30 -1.55
CA ARG A 79 14.14 -7.33 -2.17
C ARG A 79 14.74 -8.70 -1.95
N GLU A 80 15.68 -9.10 -2.79
CA GLU A 80 16.46 -10.31 -2.49
C GLU A 80 17.22 -10.14 -1.19
N THR A 81 17.19 -11.18 -0.36
CA THR A 81 17.91 -11.17 0.91
C THR A 81 19.41 -11.23 0.64
N PRO A 82 20.20 -10.25 1.09
CA PRO A 82 21.63 -10.23 0.82
C PRO A 82 22.32 -11.44 1.46
N PRO A 83 23.36 -12.00 0.82
CA PRO A 83 24.18 -13.04 1.43
C PRO A 83 24.78 -12.59 2.77
N PRO A 84 24.97 -13.51 3.73
CA PRO A 84 25.60 -13.17 5.00
C PRO A 84 26.94 -12.46 4.81
N GLY A 85 27.15 -11.35 5.52
CA GLY A 85 28.39 -10.57 5.47
C GLY A 85 28.45 -9.49 4.39
N ILE A 86 27.44 -9.39 3.51
CA ILE A 86 27.31 -8.28 2.54
C ILE A 86 26.32 -7.26 3.10
N LEU A 87 26.77 -6.01 3.26
CA LEU A 87 25.86 -4.91 3.64
C LEU A 87 24.88 -4.64 2.48
N PRO A 88 23.58 -4.43 2.78
CA PRO A 88 22.58 -4.08 1.78
C PRO A 88 22.83 -2.66 1.27
N LYS A 89 23.77 -2.50 0.34
CA LYS A 89 24.17 -1.18 -0.18
C LYS A 89 23.61 -0.85 -1.56
N THR A 90 22.89 -1.77 -2.21
CA THR A 90 22.56 -1.57 -3.63
C THR A 90 21.22 -2.13 -4.13
N GLN A 91 20.56 -3.04 -3.40
CA GLN A 91 19.29 -3.60 -3.86
C GLN A 91 18.12 -2.78 -3.32
N GLU A 92 17.39 -2.15 -4.25
CA GLU A 92 16.15 -1.45 -3.95
C GLU A 92 14.99 -2.44 -3.79
N TYR A 93 14.05 -2.07 -2.91
CA TYR A 93 12.80 -2.78 -2.75
C TYR A 93 11.94 -2.61 -4.01
N THR A 94 11.39 -3.71 -4.51
CA THR A 94 10.49 -3.75 -5.67
C THR A 94 9.06 -3.97 -5.21
N LEU A 95 8.11 -3.18 -5.75
CA LEU A 95 6.69 -3.28 -5.44
C LEU A 95 6.13 -4.61 -5.96
N GLN A 96 5.48 -5.37 -5.08
CA GLN A 96 4.82 -6.64 -5.41
C GLN A 96 3.31 -6.50 -5.46
N LYS A 97 2.72 -5.87 -4.44
CA LYS A 97 1.28 -5.67 -4.31
C LYS A 97 0.99 -4.28 -3.80
N GLU A 98 -0.07 -3.69 -4.33
CA GLU A 98 -0.61 -2.42 -3.84
C GLU A 98 -2.12 -2.55 -3.63
N TYR A 99 -2.59 -2.04 -2.50
CA TYR A 99 -3.98 -1.88 -2.20
C TYR A 99 -4.27 -0.44 -1.82
N VAL A 100 -5.30 0.14 -2.44
CA VAL A 100 -5.71 1.52 -2.26
C VAL A 100 -7.19 1.59 -1.97
N LEU A 101 -7.54 2.10 -0.79
CA LEU A 101 -8.92 2.46 -0.45
C LEU A 101 -9.04 3.98 -0.42
N GLY A 102 -9.69 4.56 -1.43
CA GLY A 102 -10.01 5.99 -1.48
C GLY A 102 -11.49 6.24 -1.28
N SER A 103 -11.85 7.37 -0.68
CA SER A 103 -13.18 7.95 -0.88
C SER A 103 -13.23 8.48 -2.32
N PHE A 104 -13.65 7.64 -3.27
CA PHE A 104 -14.08 8.13 -4.56
C PHE A 104 -15.39 8.88 -4.32
N SER A 105 -15.41 10.20 -4.44
CA SER A 105 -16.64 10.83 -4.91
C SER A 105 -16.86 10.24 -6.30
N SER A 106 -17.86 9.39 -6.44
CA SER A 106 -18.24 8.78 -7.71
C SER A 106 -18.61 9.88 -8.72
N THR A 107 -17.65 10.36 -9.50
CA THR A 107 -17.96 10.88 -10.84
C THR A 107 -17.81 9.71 -11.79
N SER A 108 -18.87 8.91 -11.90
CA SER A 108 -19.10 8.08 -13.07
C SER A 108 -19.45 9.02 -14.22
N VAL A 109 -18.49 9.34 -15.07
CA VAL A 109 -18.78 9.72 -16.46
C VAL A 109 -17.83 8.95 -17.35
N LEU A 110 -18.39 7.89 -17.89
CA LEU A 110 -18.02 7.14 -19.08
C LEU A 110 -16.96 7.84 -19.96
N GLN A 111 -15.84 7.14 -20.15
CA GLN A 111 -15.21 7.10 -21.46
C GLN A 111 -16.26 6.61 -22.46
N GLN A 112 -16.72 7.48 -23.33
CA GLN A 112 -17.09 7.09 -24.68
C GLN A 112 -16.63 8.19 -25.64
N ASP A 113 -15.47 7.95 -26.21
CA ASP A 113 -15.16 8.35 -27.57
C ASP A 113 -16.37 8.03 -28.47
N GLN A 114 -17.05 9.07 -28.96
CA GLN A 114 -17.64 9.00 -30.28
C GLN A 114 -17.33 10.30 -31.02
N LYS A 115 -16.11 10.33 -31.53
CA LYS A 115 -15.69 11.19 -32.62
C LYS A 115 -16.45 10.73 -33.87
N VAL A 116 -17.64 11.29 -34.13
CA VAL A 116 -18.28 11.19 -35.45
C VAL A 116 -18.05 12.51 -36.17
N SER A 117 -17.07 12.45 -37.05
CA SER A 117 -16.86 13.37 -38.17
C SER A 117 -17.93 13.12 -39.23
N GLY A 118 -18.52 14.19 -39.78
CA GLY A 118 -19.49 14.13 -40.88
C GLY A 118 -20.40 15.35 -40.86
N ASP A 119 -19.95 16.53 -41.26
CA ASP A 119 -19.92 17.08 -42.63
C ASP A 119 -21.19 17.89 -42.98
N SER A 120 -20.97 18.92 -43.78
CA SER A 120 -21.79 20.12 -43.99
C SER A 120 -23.10 19.90 -44.76
N ARG A 121 -23.97 20.94 -44.69
CA ARG A 121 -25.10 21.35 -45.56
C ARG A 121 -26.42 21.36 -44.80
N GLU A 122 -27.25 22.41 -44.86
CA GLU A 122 -27.45 23.51 -45.82
C GLU A 122 -27.96 24.77 -45.09
#